data_AF-A0A8T6MPJ2-F1
#
_entry.id   AF-A0A8T6MPJ2-F1
#
_cell.length_a   1.000
_cell.length_b   1.000
_cell.length_c   1.000
_cell.angle_alpha   90.00
_cell.angle_beta   90.00
_cell.angle_gamma   90.00
#
_symmetry.space_group_name_H-M   'P 1'
#
loop_
_entity.id
_entity.type
_entity.pdbx_description
1 polymer ?
#
loop_
_entity_poly.entity_id
_entity_poly.type
_entity_poly.pdbx_seq_one_letter_code
_entity_poly.pdbx_strand_id
1 'polypeptide(L)'
;KRLDHLPVVKKDKIVQVLTSNHLLYTILPSERVGKADIGSKRIHRLESPVANLGTNRMAACAPFDDLNKVLDEMLHADTTFCLVSLWDQLQGIITYRDILNLLGSRVKSKIPLFIIGLPKEDNSGIIADKFAKTLEKLQRVYPDVQEAKVYVKKHHGTGSRYNYDVSTVIITPHQRYTFSRTGYDLSKVFDEISGRLMRLLSKRAKKRYKLSIRKITP
;
A
#
# COMPACT_ATOMS: atom_id res chain seq x y z
N LYS A 1 -10.00 4.01 16.98
CA LYS A 1 -10.23 3.86 15.52
C LYS A 1 -10.68 5.22 14.99
N ARG A 2 -10.13 5.71 13.86
CA ARG A 2 -10.61 6.95 13.21
C ARG A 2 -11.57 6.55 12.08
N LEU A 3 -12.83 6.96 12.16
CA LEU A 3 -13.87 6.68 11.16
C LEU A 3 -14.05 7.92 10.29
N ASP A 4 -14.04 7.74 8.97
CA ASP A 4 -14.14 8.85 8.01
C ASP A 4 -15.50 8.90 7.28
N HIS A 5 -16.20 7.77 7.24
CA HIS A 5 -17.48 7.57 6.58
C HIS A 5 -18.47 6.92 7.55
N LEU A 6 -19.65 7.50 7.68
CA LEU A 6 -20.71 7.08 8.58
C LEU A 6 -22.03 6.94 7.80
N PRO A 7 -22.45 5.71 7.46
CA PRO A 7 -23.77 5.48 6.88
C PRO A 7 -24.87 5.92 7.86
N VAL A 8 -25.82 6.71 7.36
CA VAL A 8 -26.96 7.19 8.14
C VAL A 8 -28.18 6.37 7.76
N VAL A 9 -28.81 5.80 8.78
CA VAL A 9 -29.91 4.84 8.62
C VAL A 9 -31.22 5.48 9.10
N LYS A 10 -32.30 5.27 8.34
CA LYS A 10 -33.67 5.65 8.71
C LYS A 10 -34.59 4.47 8.42
N LYS A 11 -35.25 3.92 9.45
CA LYS A 11 -36.13 2.75 9.33
C LYS A 11 -35.44 1.59 8.58
N ASP A 12 -34.24 1.22 9.04
CA ASP A 12 -33.37 0.18 8.47
C ASP A 12 -32.88 0.38 7.04
N LYS A 13 -33.15 1.53 6.43
CA LYS A 13 -32.62 1.89 5.10
C LYS A 13 -31.53 2.94 5.22
N ILE A 14 -30.45 2.73 4.48
CA ILE A 14 -29.41 3.74 4.33
C ILE A 14 -29.98 4.88 3.50
N VAL A 15 -29.97 6.09 4.06
CA VAL A 15 -30.48 7.29 3.38
C VAL A 15 -29.37 8.15 2.82
N GLN A 16 -28.17 8.11 3.42
CA GLN A 16 -27.00 8.89 3.01
C GLN A 16 -25.74 8.38 3.71
N VAL A 17 -24.59 8.92 3.32
CA VAL A 17 -23.32 8.75 4.06
C VAL A 17 -22.76 10.09 4.49
N LEU A 18 -22.47 10.21 5.79
CA LEU A 18 -21.83 11.36 6.39
C LEU A 18 -20.30 11.16 6.39
N THR A 19 -19.53 12.18 6.05
CA THR A 19 -18.07 12.11 6.05
C THR A 19 -17.48 13.10 7.05
N SER A 20 -16.21 12.92 7.43
CA SER A 20 -15.51 13.92 8.25
C SER A 20 -15.52 15.30 7.59
N ASN A 21 -15.46 15.35 6.26
CA ASN A 21 -15.50 16.60 5.50
C ASN A 21 -16.87 17.30 5.65
N HIS A 22 -17.97 16.55 5.58
CA HIS A 22 -19.31 17.08 5.84
C HIS A 22 -19.43 17.68 7.26
N LEU A 23 -18.88 16.99 8.27
CA LEU A 23 -18.85 17.49 9.64
C LEU A 23 -18.02 18.78 9.77
N LEU A 24 -16.86 18.82 9.11
CA LEU A 24 -15.97 19.98 9.12
C LEU A 24 -16.67 21.22 8.54
N TYR A 25 -17.38 21.10 7.42
CA TYR A 25 -18.17 22.21 6.86
C TYR A 25 -19.37 22.63 7.72
N THR A 26 -19.88 21.72 8.54
CA THR A 26 -20.97 22.01 9.48
C THR A 26 -20.46 22.81 10.68
N ILE A 27 -19.27 22.48 11.19
CA ILE A 27 -18.66 23.11 12.37
C ILE A 27 -17.99 24.45 12.02
N LEU A 28 -17.37 24.55 10.84
CA LEU A 28 -16.71 25.80 10.43
C LEU A 28 -17.75 26.89 10.12
N PRO A 29 -17.65 28.06 10.78
CA PRO A 29 -18.53 29.19 10.48
C PRO A 29 -18.29 29.66 9.04
N SER A 30 -19.35 29.90 8.29
CA SER A 30 -19.24 30.60 7.01
C SER A 30 -18.73 32.03 7.24
N GLU A 31 -17.96 32.56 6.28
CA GLU A 31 -17.49 33.94 6.27
C GLU A 31 -18.59 34.96 6.59
N ARG A 32 -18.16 36.11 7.13
CA ARG A 32 -19.02 37.17 7.68
C ARG A 32 -20.19 37.46 6.76
N VAL A 33 -21.37 37.29 7.34
CA VAL A 33 -22.63 37.62 6.71
C VAL A 33 -22.76 39.14 6.55
N GLY A 34 -22.98 39.60 5.32
CA GLY A 34 -23.20 41.01 5.00
C GLY A 34 -24.57 41.53 5.48
N LYS A 35 -24.76 42.85 5.40
CA LYS A 35 -25.96 43.59 5.86
C LYS A 35 -27.31 43.09 5.30
N ALA A 36 -27.32 42.21 4.29
CA ALA A 36 -28.52 41.73 3.60
C ALA A 36 -29.31 40.62 4.36
N ASP A 37 -28.71 39.96 5.35
CA ASP A 37 -29.36 38.83 6.04
C ASP A 37 -30.01 39.20 7.39
N ILE A 38 -30.26 40.49 7.64
CA ILE A 38 -30.94 40.98 8.84
C ILE A 38 -32.45 40.67 8.70
N GLY A 39 -32.90 39.56 9.28
CA GLY A 39 -34.32 39.18 9.36
C GLY A 39 -34.63 37.70 9.10
N SER A 40 -33.67 36.95 8.54
CA SER A 40 -33.86 35.53 8.24
C SER A 40 -33.70 34.68 9.50
N LYS A 41 -34.69 33.84 9.84
CA LYS A 41 -34.52 32.78 10.86
C LYS A 41 -33.39 31.85 10.41
N ARG A 42 -32.21 31.99 11.00
CA ARG A 42 -31.10 31.08 10.74
C ARG A 42 -31.35 29.79 11.50
N ILE A 43 -31.53 28.69 10.78
CA ILE A 43 -31.28 27.37 11.37
C ILE A 43 -29.78 27.33 11.65
N HIS A 44 -29.36 27.18 12.91
CA HIS A 44 -27.95 26.99 13.19
C HIS A 44 -27.51 25.69 12.51
N ARG A 45 -26.38 25.68 11.79
CA ARG A 45 -25.93 24.48 11.04
C ARG A 45 -25.85 23.23 11.92
N LEU A 46 -25.55 23.41 13.21
CA LEU A 46 -25.52 22.35 14.24
C LEU A 46 -26.91 21.84 14.66
N GLU A 47 -27.97 22.59 14.39
CA GLU A 47 -29.37 22.20 14.62
C GLU A 47 -29.96 21.47 13.41
N SER A 48 -29.26 21.44 12.27
CA SER A 48 -29.73 20.72 11.08
C SER A 48 -29.78 19.22 11.35
N PRO A 49 -30.88 18.52 10.97
CA PRO A 49 -30.93 17.08 11.07
C PRO A 49 -29.76 16.42 10.36
N VAL A 50 -29.19 15.38 10.98
CA VAL A 50 -28.05 14.63 10.42
C VAL A 50 -28.35 14.18 8.99
N ALA A 51 -29.59 13.79 8.72
CA ALA A 51 -30.12 13.37 7.40
C ALA A 51 -29.93 14.39 6.26
N ASN A 52 -29.57 15.64 6.55
CA ASN A 52 -29.37 16.69 5.55
C ASN A 52 -27.89 17.08 5.37
N LEU A 53 -26.98 16.44 6.10
CA LEU A 53 -25.56 16.82 6.16
C LEU A 53 -24.67 15.95 5.27
N GLY A 54 -25.14 14.78 4.84
CA GLY A 54 -24.34 13.80 4.11
C GLY A 54 -24.52 13.87 2.59
N THR A 55 -23.97 12.86 1.91
CA THR A 55 -24.18 12.64 0.48
C THR A 55 -25.17 11.51 0.23
N ASN A 56 -26.02 11.68 -0.77
CA ASN A 56 -26.91 10.64 -1.29
C ASN A 56 -26.29 9.88 -2.48
N ARG A 57 -25.11 10.29 -2.94
CA ARG A 57 -24.33 9.51 -3.90
C ARG A 57 -23.73 8.33 -3.15
N MET A 58 -24.17 7.13 -3.50
CA MET A 58 -23.84 5.91 -2.77
C MET A 58 -23.48 4.82 -3.77
N ALA A 59 -22.18 4.56 -3.93
CA ALA A 59 -21.73 3.33 -4.57
C ALA A 59 -22.13 2.14 -3.70
N ALA A 60 -22.58 1.07 -4.33
CA ALA A 60 -23.03 -0.15 -3.66
C ALA A 60 -22.52 -1.40 -4.39
N CYS A 61 -22.20 -2.44 -3.63
CA CYS A 61 -21.78 -3.73 -4.17
C CYS A 61 -22.27 -4.90 -3.30
N ALA A 62 -22.28 -6.09 -3.89
CA ALA A 62 -22.52 -7.34 -3.17
C ALA A 62 -21.21 -7.90 -2.58
N PRO A 63 -21.27 -8.74 -1.53
CA PRO A 63 -20.06 -9.34 -0.92
C PRO A 63 -19.18 -10.16 -1.87
N PHE A 64 -19.77 -10.66 -2.96
CA PHE A 64 -19.10 -11.53 -3.94
C PHE A 64 -18.73 -10.80 -5.23
N ASP A 65 -18.96 -9.49 -5.32
CA ASP A 65 -18.54 -8.69 -6.46
C ASP A 65 -17.02 -8.57 -6.51
N ASP A 66 -16.47 -8.51 -7.72
CA ASP A 66 -15.04 -8.33 -7.92
C ASP A 66 -14.59 -6.89 -7.62
N LEU A 67 -13.29 -6.73 -7.36
CA LEU A 67 -12.71 -5.45 -6.98
C LEU A 67 -12.77 -4.38 -8.09
N ASN A 68 -12.75 -4.78 -9.36
CA ASN A 68 -12.85 -3.84 -10.47
C ASN A 68 -14.25 -3.24 -10.50
N LYS A 69 -15.28 -4.07 -10.33
CA LYS A 69 -16.66 -3.62 -10.20
C LYS A 69 -16.83 -2.66 -9.02
N VAL A 70 -16.25 -2.96 -7.86
CA VAL A 70 -16.28 -2.05 -6.71
C VAL A 70 -15.64 -0.69 -7.04
N LEU A 71 -14.50 -0.68 -7.74
CA LEU A 71 -13.84 0.55 -8.16
C LEU A 71 -14.67 1.32 -9.18
N ASP A 72 -15.26 0.64 -10.16
CA ASP A 72 -16.13 1.25 -11.15
C ASP A 72 -17.33 1.90 -10.47
N GLU A 73 -18.01 1.21 -9.55
CA GLU A 73 -19.14 1.77 -8.79
C GLU A 73 -18.73 3.04 -8.01
N MET A 74 -17.56 3.03 -7.36
CA MET A 74 -17.03 4.20 -6.65
C MET A 74 -16.77 5.38 -7.60
N LEU A 75 -16.19 5.11 -8.78
CA LEU A 75 -15.88 6.15 -9.78
C LEU A 75 -17.16 6.71 -10.41
N HIS A 76 -18.13 5.85 -10.76
CA HIS A 76 -19.41 6.27 -11.34
C HIS A 76 -20.24 7.09 -10.35
N ALA A 77 -20.23 6.71 -9.07
CA ALA A 77 -20.93 7.46 -8.03
C ALA A 77 -20.20 8.71 -7.56
N ASP A 78 -18.94 8.93 -7.97
CA ASP A 78 -18.05 10.00 -7.49
C ASP A 78 -17.93 9.96 -5.94
N THR A 79 -17.63 8.77 -5.40
CA THR A 79 -17.50 8.52 -3.96
C THR A 79 -16.16 7.86 -3.60
N THR A 80 -15.70 8.11 -2.37
CA THR A 80 -14.48 7.47 -1.82
C THR A 80 -14.77 6.21 -1.02
N PHE A 81 -16.01 5.73 -1.05
CA PHE A 81 -16.50 4.55 -0.35
C PHE A 81 -17.48 3.78 -1.23
N CYS A 82 -17.63 2.49 -0.96
CA CYS A 82 -18.66 1.60 -1.49
C CYS A 82 -19.33 0.87 -0.34
N LEU A 83 -20.66 0.85 -0.33
CA LEU A 83 -21.45 0.14 0.67
C LEU A 83 -21.61 -1.32 0.25
N VAL A 84 -21.33 -2.25 1.17
CA VAL A 84 -21.47 -3.68 0.93
C VAL A 84 -22.80 -4.12 1.50
N SER A 85 -23.72 -4.57 0.63
CA SER A 85 -25.05 -5.00 1.05
C SER A 85 -25.36 -6.42 0.58
N LEU A 86 -26.02 -7.19 1.45
CA LEU A 86 -26.54 -8.52 1.14
C LEU A 86 -28.01 -8.57 1.56
N TRP A 87 -28.91 -8.95 0.64
CA TRP A 87 -30.36 -8.98 0.88
C TRP A 87 -30.89 -7.68 1.50
N ASP A 88 -30.51 -6.53 0.91
CA ASP A 88 -30.86 -5.18 1.35
C ASP A 88 -30.38 -4.81 2.77
N GLN A 89 -29.55 -5.63 3.40
CA GLN A 89 -28.91 -5.34 4.68
C GLN A 89 -27.47 -4.90 4.49
N LEU A 90 -27.12 -3.77 5.10
CA LEU A 90 -25.75 -3.26 5.14
C LEU A 90 -24.85 -4.21 5.93
N GLN A 91 -23.88 -4.81 5.26
CA GLN A 91 -22.89 -5.70 5.86
C GLN A 91 -21.59 -4.97 6.20
N GLY A 92 -21.25 -3.95 5.41
CA GLY A 92 -20.00 -3.23 5.61
C GLY A 92 -19.78 -2.09 4.63
N ILE A 93 -18.56 -1.58 4.66
CA ILE A 93 -18.10 -0.48 3.83
C ILE A 93 -16.68 -0.78 3.36
N ILE A 94 -16.41 -0.50 2.09
CA ILE A 94 -15.08 -0.57 1.48
C ILE A 94 -14.67 0.85 1.13
N THR A 95 -13.46 1.25 1.50
CA THR A 95 -12.89 2.56 1.15
C THR A 95 -11.67 2.41 0.27
N TYR A 96 -11.23 3.49 -0.39
CA TYR A 96 -9.94 3.47 -1.11
C TYR A 96 -8.78 3.04 -0.22
N ARG A 97 -8.81 3.37 1.08
CA ARG A 97 -7.78 2.91 2.02
C ARG A 97 -7.75 1.39 2.14
N ASP A 98 -8.91 0.74 2.17
CA ASP A 98 -8.99 -0.73 2.26
C ASP A 98 -8.46 -1.38 0.98
N ILE A 99 -8.81 -0.81 -0.18
CA ILE A 99 -8.29 -1.25 -1.48
C ILE A 99 -6.77 -1.07 -1.56
N LEU A 100 -6.27 0.11 -1.19
CA LEU A 100 -4.83 0.40 -1.17
C LEU A 100 -4.09 -0.48 -0.16
N ASN A 101 -4.69 -0.78 0.99
CA ASN A 101 -4.11 -1.72 1.96
C ASN A 101 -4.03 -3.14 1.39
N LEU A 102 -5.03 -3.56 0.62
CA LEU A 102 -5.03 -4.86 -0.05
C LEU A 102 -3.92 -4.93 -1.12
N LEU A 103 -3.70 -3.87 -1.88
CA LEU A 103 -2.60 -3.76 -2.84
C LEU A 103 -1.23 -3.67 -2.14
N GLY A 104 -1.13 -2.89 -1.07
CA GLY A 104 0.08 -2.70 -0.26
C GLY A 104 0.46 -3.93 0.56
N SER A 105 -0.48 -4.84 0.83
CA SER A 105 -0.23 -6.07 1.58
C SER A 105 0.63 -7.10 0.83
N ARG A 106 0.95 -6.87 -0.45
CA ARG A 106 1.76 -7.79 -1.27
C ARG A 106 3.28 -7.58 -1.20
N VAL A 107 3.79 -6.56 -0.50
CA VAL A 107 5.25 -6.41 -0.26
C VAL A 107 5.49 -5.83 1.15
N LYS A 108 5.54 -6.71 2.16
CA LYS A 108 6.10 -6.34 3.46
C LYS A 108 7.62 -6.36 3.36
N SER A 109 8.19 -5.32 2.78
CA SER A 109 9.53 -4.86 3.13
C SER A 109 9.48 -3.34 3.20
N LYS A 110 9.99 -2.73 4.28
CA LYS A 110 10.09 -1.26 4.36
C LYS A 110 10.98 -0.67 3.26
N ILE A 111 11.77 -1.54 2.62
CA ILE A 111 12.59 -1.24 1.44
C ILE A 111 11.75 -1.53 0.19
N PRO A 112 11.58 -0.57 -0.73
CA PRO A 112 11.03 -0.83 -2.05
C PRO A 112 11.79 -1.97 -2.74
N LEU A 113 11.06 -3.04 -3.08
CA LEU A 113 11.56 -4.21 -3.79
C LEU A 113 10.91 -4.29 -5.18
N PHE A 114 11.74 -4.19 -6.22
CA PHE A 114 11.31 -4.33 -7.61
C PHE A 114 11.84 -5.64 -8.17
N ILE A 115 10.95 -6.55 -8.58
CA ILE A 115 11.34 -7.78 -9.30
C ILE A 115 10.84 -7.67 -10.74
N ILE A 116 11.77 -7.60 -11.68
CA ILE A 116 11.53 -7.33 -13.10
C ILE A 116 11.86 -8.60 -13.89
N GLY A 117 10.96 -9.03 -14.78
CA GLY A 117 11.17 -10.19 -15.64
C GLY A 117 10.95 -11.55 -14.97
N LEU A 118 10.26 -11.57 -13.83
CA LEU A 118 9.90 -12.82 -13.15
C LEU A 118 8.94 -13.65 -14.03
N PRO A 119 9.23 -14.94 -14.29
CA PRO A 119 8.34 -15.82 -15.05
C PRO A 119 6.99 -15.99 -14.34
N LYS A 120 5.88 -16.07 -15.09
CA LYS A 120 4.53 -16.32 -14.55
C LYS A 120 4.26 -17.80 -14.24
N GLU A 121 5.25 -18.49 -13.68
CA GLU A 121 5.14 -19.91 -13.30
C GLU A 121 4.61 -20.03 -11.85
N ASP A 122 3.98 -21.14 -11.47
CA ASP A 122 3.28 -21.31 -10.17
C ASP A 122 4.17 -21.01 -8.94
N ASN A 123 5.48 -21.25 -9.06
CA ASN A 123 6.45 -21.05 -7.97
C ASN A 123 6.98 -19.62 -7.83
N SER A 124 6.64 -18.72 -8.76
CA SER A 124 7.17 -17.35 -8.82
C SER A 124 6.83 -16.51 -7.59
N GLY A 125 5.60 -16.63 -7.07
CA GLY A 125 5.17 -15.92 -5.86
C GLY A 125 5.96 -16.33 -4.61
N ILE A 126 6.29 -17.62 -4.50
CA ILE A 126 7.09 -18.16 -3.38
C ILE A 126 8.52 -17.60 -3.43
N ILE A 127 9.11 -17.49 -4.62
CA ILE A 127 10.46 -16.96 -4.81
C ILE A 127 10.50 -15.46 -4.44
N ALA A 128 9.50 -14.69 -4.85
CA ALA A 128 9.39 -13.28 -4.50
C ALA A 128 9.26 -13.07 -2.98
N ASP A 129 8.40 -13.84 -2.31
CA ASP A 129 8.21 -13.79 -0.86
C ASP A 129 9.50 -14.17 -0.09
N LYS A 130 10.21 -15.21 -0.55
CA LYS A 130 11.49 -15.62 0.04
C LYS A 130 12.55 -14.51 -0.04
N PHE A 131 12.58 -13.79 -1.16
CA PHE A 131 13.49 -12.66 -1.34
C PHE A 131 13.10 -11.46 -0.48
N ALA A 132 11.80 -11.13 -0.40
CA ALA A 132 11.29 -10.08 0.48
C ALA A 132 11.68 -10.33 1.94
N LYS A 133 11.46 -11.56 2.45
CA LYS A 133 11.89 -11.98 3.80
C LYS A 133 13.40 -11.88 4.01
N THR A 134 14.19 -12.18 2.99
CA THR A 134 15.65 -12.02 3.04
C THR A 134 16.03 -10.54 3.14
N LEU A 135 15.36 -9.68 2.37
CA LEU A 135 15.58 -8.24 2.39
C LEU A 135 15.16 -7.60 3.73
N GLU A 136 14.08 -8.06 4.35
CA GLU A 136 13.68 -7.64 5.70
C GLU A 136 14.76 -8.00 6.74
N LYS A 137 15.28 -9.23 6.68
CA LYS A 137 16.38 -9.67 7.54
C LYS A 137 17.63 -8.81 7.31
N LEU A 138 17.92 -8.49 6.05
CA LEU A 138 19.03 -7.62 5.69
C LEU A 138 18.88 -6.22 6.27
N GLN A 139 17.68 -5.63 6.21
CA GLN A 139 17.41 -4.30 6.77
C GLN A 139 17.70 -4.21 8.26
N ARG A 140 17.39 -5.27 9.03
CA ARG A 140 17.70 -5.30 10.47
C ARG A 140 19.20 -5.16 10.76
N VAL A 141 20.05 -5.62 9.84
CA VAL A 141 21.51 -5.55 9.95
C VAL A 141 22.07 -4.31 9.23
N TYR A 142 21.39 -3.82 8.20
CA TYR A 142 21.75 -2.69 7.35
C TYR A 142 20.56 -1.75 7.18
N PRO A 143 20.33 -0.83 8.13
CA PRO A 143 19.20 0.10 8.06
C PRO A 143 19.30 1.09 6.88
N ASP A 144 20.51 1.32 6.35
CA ASP A 144 20.77 2.27 5.26
C ASP A 144 20.38 1.74 3.86
N VAL A 145 19.78 0.55 3.75
CA VAL A 145 19.31 0.07 2.45
C VAL A 145 18.08 0.88 2.04
N GLN A 146 18.19 1.58 0.90
CA GLN A 146 17.14 2.46 0.38
C GLN A 146 16.25 1.74 -0.63
N GLU A 147 16.82 0.89 -1.48
CA GLU A 147 16.09 0.23 -2.57
C GLU A 147 16.74 -1.09 -2.96
N ALA A 148 15.93 -2.07 -3.37
CA ALA A 148 16.38 -3.32 -3.96
C ALA A 148 15.69 -3.56 -5.32
N LYS A 149 16.48 -3.83 -6.36
CA LYS A 149 15.99 -4.25 -7.69
C LYS A 149 16.51 -5.62 -8.01
N VAL A 150 15.67 -6.49 -8.55
CA VAL A 150 16.03 -7.81 -9.04
C VAL A 150 15.57 -7.90 -10.48
N TYR A 151 16.50 -8.20 -11.36
CA TYR A 151 16.28 -8.40 -12.78
C TYR A 151 16.43 -9.89 -13.06
N VAL A 152 15.37 -10.51 -13.58
CA VAL A 152 15.37 -11.90 -13.99
C VAL A 152 15.27 -11.93 -15.51
N LYS A 153 16.25 -12.56 -16.16
CA LYS A 153 16.25 -12.82 -17.60
C LYS A 153 16.20 -14.31 -17.82
N LYS A 154 15.19 -14.77 -18.56
CA LYS A 154 15.06 -16.16 -19.01
C LYS A 154 15.70 -16.29 -20.39
N HIS A 155 16.77 -17.06 -20.49
CA HIS A 155 17.41 -17.40 -21.77
C HIS A 155 16.78 -18.66 -22.36
N HIS A 156 16.72 -18.72 -23.69
CA HIS A 156 16.33 -19.93 -24.41
C HIS A 156 17.41 -20.99 -24.20
N GLY A 157 17.00 -22.19 -23.77
CA GLY A 157 17.88 -23.33 -23.58
C GLY A 157 17.50 -24.46 -24.54
N THR A 158 18.42 -25.41 -24.73
CA THR A 158 18.18 -26.61 -25.52
C THR A 158 17.34 -27.60 -24.70
N GLY A 159 16.10 -27.87 -25.11
CA GLY A 159 15.16 -28.76 -24.41
C GLY A 159 14.45 -28.12 -23.21
N SER A 160 14.23 -28.88 -22.13
CA SER A 160 13.46 -28.43 -20.93
C SER A 160 14.28 -27.65 -19.88
N ARG A 161 15.54 -27.28 -20.17
CA ARG A 161 16.43 -26.59 -19.23
C ARG A 161 16.65 -25.14 -19.66
N TYR A 162 15.96 -24.21 -18.99
CA TYR A 162 16.15 -22.78 -19.19
C TYR A 162 17.31 -22.27 -18.36
N ASN A 163 18.12 -21.37 -18.90
CA ASN A 163 19.11 -20.63 -18.12
C ASN A 163 18.48 -19.32 -17.64
N TYR A 164 18.47 -19.10 -16.33
CA TYR A 164 18.08 -17.83 -15.72
C TYR A 164 19.32 -17.02 -15.40
N ASP A 165 19.37 -15.77 -15.86
CA ASP A 165 20.29 -14.76 -15.34
C ASP A 165 19.54 -13.86 -14.38
N VAL A 166 19.91 -13.92 -13.11
CA VAL A 166 19.33 -13.10 -12.05
C VAL A 166 20.36 -12.09 -11.60
N SER A 167 20.02 -10.81 -11.72
CA SER A 167 20.85 -9.68 -11.31
C SER A 167 20.15 -8.85 -10.24
N THR A 168 20.76 -8.74 -9.07
CA THR A 168 20.25 -7.96 -7.93
C THR A 168 21.08 -6.70 -7.73
N VAL A 169 20.39 -5.58 -7.58
CA VAL A 169 20.95 -4.27 -7.28
C VAL A 169 20.42 -3.80 -5.93
N ILE A 170 21.32 -3.46 -5.02
CA ILE A 170 21.00 -2.84 -3.73
C ILE A 170 21.56 -1.43 -3.70
N ILE A 171 20.69 -0.46 -3.41
CA ILE A 171 21.05 0.96 -3.36
C ILE A 171 21.09 1.41 -1.89
N THR A 172 22.18 2.06 -1.51
CA THR A 172 22.36 2.72 -0.22
C THR A 172 22.77 4.18 -0.45
N PRO A 173 22.75 5.06 0.58
CA PRO A 173 23.07 6.49 0.41
C PRO A 173 24.45 6.77 -0.21
N HIS A 174 25.39 5.84 -0.06
CA HIS A 174 26.79 6.04 -0.43
C HIS A 174 27.26 5.12 -1.55
N GLN A 175 26.54 4.03 -1.84
CA GLN A 175 27.01 3.04 -2.81
C GLN A 175 25.87 2.20 -3.40
N ARG A 176 26.06 1.81 -4.67
CA ARG A 176 25.26 0.79 -5.33
C ARG A 176 26.02 -0.54 -5.35
N TYR A 177 25.35 -1.61 -4.95
CA TYR A 177 25.87 -2.97 -5.00
C TYR A 177 25.14 -3.75 -6.07
N THR A 178 25.87 -4.41 -6.97
CA THR A 178 25.28 -5.24 -8.02
C THR A 178 25.83 -6.65 -7.91
N PHE A 179 24.94 -7.64 -8.00
CA PHE A 179 25.24 -9.06 -7.98
C PHE A 179 24.53 -9.72 -9.13
N SER A 180 25.19 -10.61 -9.86
CA SER A 180 24.56 -11.41 -10.90
C SER A 180 24.92 -12.87 -10.73
N ARG A 181 23.98 -13.75 -11.10
CA ARG A 181 24.20 -15.20 -11.11
C ARG A 181 23.33 -15.83 -12.17
N THR A 182 23.92 -16.80 -12.86
CA THR A 182 23.25 -17.61 -13.87
C THR A 182 23.03 -19.02 -13.37
N GLY A 183 21.89 -19.63 -13.68
CA GLY A 183 21.66 -21.05 -13.39
C GLY A 183 20.34 -21.57 -13.93
N TYR A 184 20.19 -22.90 -13.91
CA TYR A 184 19.04 -23.58 -14.51
C TYR A 184 17.76 -23.55 -13.65
N ASP A 185 17.92 -23.33 -12.34
CA ASP A 185 16.85 -23.34 -11.36
C ASP A 185 16.78 -21.95 -10.70
N LEU A 186 15.69 -21.24 -10.98
CA LEU A 186 15.48 -19.89 -10.49
C LEU A 186 15.51 -19.82 -8.96
N SER A 187 14.95 -20.82 -8.27
CA SER A 187 14.91 -20.86 -6.80
C SER A 187 16.32 -20.98 -6.22
N LYS A 188 17.15 -21.87 -6.78
CA LYS A 188 18.55 -22.04 -6.37
C LYS A 188 19.38 -20.79 -6.64
N VAL A 189 19.21 -20.18 -7.82
CA VAL A 189 19.93 -18.95 -8.18
C VAL A 189 19.56 -17.82 -7.21
N PHE A 190 18.30 -17.69 -6.83
CA PHE A 190 17.84 -16.73 -5.83
C PHE A 190 18.44 -16.97 -4.44
N ASP A 191 18.55 -18.22 -4.01
CA ASP A 191 19.15 -18.59 -2.72
C ASP A 191 20.64 -18.27 -2.67
N GLU A 192 21.37 -18.56 -3.74
CA GLU A 192 22.79 -18.23 -3.86
C GLU A 192 23.03 -16.72 -3.79
N ILE A 193 22.23 -15.93 -4.51
CA ILE A 193 22.30 -14.46 -4.48
C ILE A 193 21.97 -13.94 -3.07
N SER A 194 20.91 -14.46 -2.46
CA SER A 194 20.49 -14.09 -1.10
C SER A 194 21.58 -14.36 -0.06
N GLY A 195 22.20 -15.55 -0.11
CA GLY A 195 23.31 -15.91 0.76
C GLY A 195 24.54 -15.02 0.56
N ARG A 196 24.88 -14.71 -0.69
CA ARG A 196 26.01 -13.83 -1.02
C ARG A 196 25.78 -12.38 -0.57
N LEU A 197 24.56 -11.89 -0.76
CA LEU A 197 24.11 -10.58 -0.29
C LEU A 197 24.27 -10.46 1.22
N MET A 198 23.75 -11.43 1.98
CA MET A 198 23.88 -11.47 3.44
C MET A 198 25.33 -11.54 3.90
N ARG A 199 26.18 -12.36 3.25
CA ARG A 199 27.59 -12.55 3.66
C ARG A 199 28.45 -11.32 3.41
N LEU A 200 28.32 -10.69 2.23
CA LEU A 200 29.09 -9.49 1.89
C LEU A 200 28.61 -8.28 2.69
N LEU A 201 27.29 -8.18 2.86
CA LEU A 201 26.59 -7.34 3.82
C LEU A 201 27.33 -7.41 5.17
N SER A 202 27.15 -8.54 5.84
CA SER A 202 27.59 -8.85 7.21
C SER A 202 29.06 -8.54 7.50
N LYS A 203 29.96 -8.74 6.54
CA LYS A 203 31.40 -8.46 6.72
C LYS A 203 31.71 -6.96 6.82
N ARG A 204 30.90 -6.08 6.21
CA ARG A 204 31.17 -4.64 6.14
C ARG A 204 30.56 -3.83 7.29
N ALA A 205 29.46 -4.27 7.92
CA ALA A 205 28.99 -3.62 9.17
C ALA A 205 30.09 -3.62 10.25
N LYS A 206 30.81 -4.74 10.38
CA LYS A 206 31.92 -4.87 11.34
C LYS A 206 33.07 -3.88 11.09
N LYS A 207 33.28 -3.45 9.85
CA LYS A 207 34.30 -2.40 9.53
C LYS A 207 33.78 -1.00 9.85
N ARG A 208 32.50 -0.71 9.60
CA ARG A 208 31.90 0.61 9.81
C ARG A 208 31.80 0.99 11.29
N TYR A 209 31.50 0.02 12.16
CA TYR A 209 31.50 0.20 13.62
C TYR A 209 32.92 0.29 14.25
N LYS A 210 33.98 0.07 13.46
CA LYS A 210 35.38 0.10 13.90
C LYS A 210 36.09 1.43 13.66
N LEU A 211 35.40 2.47 13.19
CA LEU A 211 35.91 3.84 13.25
C LEU A 211 35.76 4.32 14.70
N SER A 212 36.77 3.98 15.50
CA SER A 212 36.81 4.28 16.93
C SER A 212 36.85 5.79 17.17
N ILE A 213 36.05 6.23 18.13
CA ILE A 213 35.98 7.56 18.76
C ILE A 213 37.29 7.84 19.55
N ARG A 214 38.46 7.71 18.91
CA ARG A 214 39.76 8.02 19.52
C ARG A 214 40.57 8.83 18.53
N LYS A 215 40.31 10.14 18.57
CA LYS A 215 41.24 11.28 18.39
C LYS A 215 40.44 12.52 18.03
N ILE A 216 39.65 13.00 18.99
CA ILE A 216 39.38 14.43 19.10
C ILE A 216 39.65 14.73 20.57
N THR A 217 40.93 15.00 20.85
CA THR A 217 41.36 15.56 22.14
C THR A 217 41.11 17.08 22.04
N PRO A 218 40.59 17.72 23.11
CA PRO A 218 40.19 19.13 23.10
C PRO A 218 41.32 20.11 22.75
#